data_AF-A0A8J9VKC8-F1
#
_entry.id   AF-A0A8J9VKC8-F1
#
_cell.length_a   1.000
_cell.length_b   1.000
_cell.length_c   1.000
_cell.angle_alpha   90.00
_cell.angle_beta   90.00
_cell.angle_gamma   90.00
#
_symmetry.space_group_name_H-M   'P 1'
#
loop_
_entity.id
_entity.type
_entity.pdbx_description
1 polymer ?
#
loop_
_entity_poly.entity_id
_entity_poly.type
_entity_poly.pdbx_seq_one_letter_code
_entity_poly.pdbx_strand_id
1 'polypeptide(L)'
;MDSQHKSNWKCPECLNKQPKMGNIHTPVRSAVVSGENKICTDTSEVSYVTTRKKPSKSPPHITSKCKDNDFDLTESKLRDIIQQELASTIQKLVSSQLNTINNQISGFCESINFINAQYEEMKSKLEEKSNMVDQLRKENDQLKTSIKDFASRLNNVEVHMRESNIEINGIPENRSENLANTVVQLSQIINCPMTTDEILHANRVALTGMRKNHALSLLSYVALGIVMPS
;
A
#
# COMPACT_ATOMS: atom_id res chain seq x y z
N MET A 1 15.65 -5.01 5.56
CA MET A 1 16.17 -4.89 4.17
C MET A 1 16.98 -3.61 4.08
N ASP A 2 18.28 -3.75 3.86
CA ASP A 2 19.23 -2.63 3.86
C ASP A 2 19.00 -1.65 2.71
N SER A 3 19.20 -0.34 2.97
CA SER A 3 19.05 0.73 1.98
C SER A 3 19.96 0.55 0.76
N GLN A 4 21.12 -0.10 0.97
CA GLN A 4 22.10 -0.39 -0.07
C GLN A 4 21.63 -1.47 -1.06
N HIS A 5 20.72 -2.34 -0.64
CA HIS A 5 20.14 -3.38 -1.49
C HIS A 5 19.06 -2.81 -2.43
N LYS A 6 18.39 -1.73 -2.02
CA LYS A 6 17.38 -1.04 -2.84
C LYS A 6 17.99 -0.21 -3.96
N SER A 7 19.18 0.37 -3.76
CA SER A 7 19.86 1.17 -4.79
C SER A 7 20.48 0.33 -5.91
N ASN A 8 20.83 -0.92 -5.62
CA ASN A 8 21.53 -1.80 -6.56
C ASN A 8 20.63 -2.82 -7.24
N TRP A 9 19.36 -2.91 -6.83
CA TRP A 9 18.44 -3.88 -7.41
C TRP A 9 17.95 -3.39 -8.79
N LYS A 10 18.29 -4.13 -9.83
CA LYS A 10 17.80 -3.93 -11.19
C LYS A 10 16.90 -5.10 -11.56
N CYS A 11 15.73 -4.82 -12.14
CA CYS A 11 14.82 -5.87 -12.54
C CYS A 11 15.36 -6.66 -13.74
N PRO A 12 15.00 -7.95 -13.89
CA PRO A 12 15.46 -8.80 -14.98
C PRO A 12 15.17 -8.24 -16.39
N GLU A 13 14.07 -7.48 -16.53
CA GLU A 13 13.68 -6.84 -17.79
C GLU A 13 14.58 -5.65 -18.17
N CYS A 14 15.11 -4.93 -17.18
CA CYS A 14 16.01 -3.80 -17.40
C CYS A 14 17.44 -4.23 -17.74
N LEU A 15 17.85 -5.42 -17.31
CA LEU A 15 19.16 -6.02 -17.65
C LEU A 15 19.23 -6.43 -19.13
N ASN A 16 18.10 -6.79 -19.75
CA ASN A 16 18.04 -7.24 -21.14
C ASN A 16 18.07 -6.12 -22.19
N LYS A 17 17.99 -4.85 -21.79
CA LYS A 17 18.04 -3.68 -22.71
C LYS A 17 19.45 -3.13 -22.93
N GLN A 18 20.48 -3.72 -22.32
CA GLN A 18 21.88 -3.32 -22.52
C GLN A 18 22.46 -4.11 -23.71
N PRO A 19 23.20 -3.46 -24.63
CA PRO A 19 23.88 -4.17 -25.71
C PRO A 19 24.91 -5.14 -25.11
N LYS A 20 24.87 -6.41 -25.52
CA LYS A 20 25.83 -7.42 -25.10
C LYS A 20 27.22 -7.04 -25.61
N MET A 21 28.08 -6.53 -24.73
CA MET A 21 29.50 -6.33 -25.02
C MET A 21 30.22 -7.68 -24.98
N GLY A 22 30.91 -8.02 -26.07
CA GLY A 22 32.01 -8.99 -26.09
C GLY A 22 31.59 -10.45 -26.29
N ASN A 23 31.42 -10.86 -27.55
CA ASN A 23 31.35 -12.28 -27.90
C ASN A 23 32.76 -12.86 -28.10
N ILE A 24 33.44 -13.18 -26.99
CA ILE A 24 34.84 -13.65 -26.97
C ILE A 24 34.99 -15.19 -26.92
N HIS A 25 33.89 -15.96 -26.99
CA HIS A 25 33.95 -17.43 -26.90
C HIS A 25 33.02 -18.15 -27.88
N THR A 26 33.06 -17.79 -29.17
CA THR A 26 32.43 -18.59 -30.23
C THR A 26 33.46 -18.92 -31.32
N PRO A 27 33.69 -20.20 -31.68
CA PRO A 27 34.67 -20.56 -32.69
C PRO A 27 34.21 -20.14 -34.09
N VAL A 28 35.04 -19.36 -34.79
CA VAL A 28 34.77 -18.74 -36.10
C VAL A 28 34.94 -19.74 -37.24
N ARG A 29 33.94 -19.85 -38.13
CA ARG A 29 34.15 -20.28 -39.53
C ARG A 29 34.07 -19.05 -40.43
N SER A 30 35.08 -18.89 -41.27
CA SER A 30 35.23 -17.79 -42.22
C SER A 30 34.12 -17.80 -43.28
N ALA A 31 33.46 -16.65 -43.48
CA ALA A 31 32.80 -16.33 -44.73
C ALA A 31 32.85 -14.83 -44.99
N VAL A 32 33.11 -14.54 -46.25
CA VAL A 32 33.53 -13.27 -46.83
C VAL A 32 32.39 -12.26 -46.91
N VAL A 33 32.81 -11.00 -46.80
CA VAL A 33 32.10 -9.72 -46.87
C VAL A 33 31.24 -9.59 -48.14
N SER A 34 30.03 -9.03 -48.01
CA SER A 34 29.59 -7.77 -48.65
C SER A 34 28.10 -7.75 -48.95
N GLY A 35 27.42 -6.72 -48.42
CA GLY A 35 26.15 -6.24 -48.94
C GLY A 35 26.34 -4.93 -49.71
N GLU A 36 25.53 -4.80 -50.77
CA GLU A 36 24.98 -3.57 -51.38
C GLU A 36 25.86 -2.75 -52.34
N ASN A 37 25.58 -2.80 -53.66
CA ASN A 37 24.57 -1.96 -54.33
C ASN A 37 24.64 -1.98 -55.88
N LYS A 38 23.47 -1.68 -56.51
CA LYS A 38 23.20 -1.17 -57.89
C LYS A 38 23.00 -2.14 -59.09
N ILE A 39 21.70 -2.30 -59.43
CA ILE A 39 20.98 -1.91 -60.67
C ILE A 39 21.62 -2.15 -62.06
N CYS A 40 20.80 -2.83 -62.89
CA CYS A 40 20.54 -2.73 -64.33
C CYS A 40 21.21 -3.69 -65.34
N THR A 41 20.28 -4.18 -66.19
CA THR A 41 20.38 -4.47 -67.62
C THR A 41 21.20 -5.66 -68.09
N ASP A 42 20.42 -6.63 -68.55
CA ASP A 42 20.45 -7.15 -69.92
C ASP A 42 21.35 -8.35 -70.21
N THR A 43 20.73 -9.28 -70.92
CA THR A 43 21.29 -10.40 -71.69
C THR A 43 22.14 -11.46 -70.99
N SER A 44 21.77 -12.70 -71.32
CA SER A 44 22.60 -13.92 -71.40
C SER A 44 22.21 -14.99 -70.39
N GLU A 45 21.22 -15.78 -70.81
CA GLU A 45 21.12 -17.20 -70.50
C GLU A 45 22.51 -17.84 -70.57
N VAL A 46 22.97 -18.44 -69.47
CA VAL A 46 24.06 -19.41 -69.52
C VAL A 46 23.51 -20.73 -69.01
N SER A 47 23.00 -21.52 -69.96
CA SER A 47 22.54 -22.88 -69.75
C SER A 47 23.72 -23.78 -69.38
N TYR A 48 23.68 -24.43 -68.23
CA TYR A 48 24.61 -25.51 -67.87
C TYR A 48 24.10 -26.87 -68.38
N VAL A 49 23.72 -26.95 -69.65
CA VAL A 49 23.24 -28.20 -70.28
C VAL A 49 24.33 -28.75 -71.21
N THR A 50 25.05 -29.76 -70.75
CA THR A 50 25.93 -30.57 -71.62
C THR A 50 25.09 -31.58 -72.40
N THR A 51 24.89 -31.36 -73.69
CA THR A 51 24.21 -32.30 -74.60
C THR A 51 25.16 -33.43 -75.03
N ARG A 52 24.76 -34.69 -74.79
CA ARG A 52 25.48 -35.88 -75.28
C ARG A 52 24.94 -36.31 -76.65
N LYS A 53 25.83 -36.40 -77.65
CA LYS A 53 25.51 -36.85 -79.02
C LYS A 53 25.08 -38.33 -79.05
N LYS A 54 23.97 -38.60 -79.75
CA LYS A 54 23.53 -39.92 -80.21
C LYS A 54 24.37 -40.39 -81.40
N PRO A 55 24.74 -41.68 -81.48
CA PRO A 55 24.88 -42.37 -82.75
C PRO A 55 23.85 -43.51 -82.88
N SER A 56 23.32 -43.68 -84.09
CA SER A 56 22.40 -44.75 -84.47
C SER A 56 23.17 -45.96 -85.01
N LYS A 57 22.76 -47.19 -84.65
CA LYS A 57 22.45 -48.31 -85.58
C LYS A 57 22.32 -49.67 -84.84
N SER A 58 21.12 -50.26 -84.99
CA SER A 58 20.72 -51.68 -85.11
C SER A 58 21.04 -52.73 -84.01
N PRO A 59 20.17 -53.77 -83.87
CA PRO A 59 20.06 -54.63 -82.68
C PRO A 59 20.87 -55.94 -82.78
N PRO A 60 21.15 -56.59 -81.64
CA PRO A 60 20.85 -58.01 -81.55
C PRO A 60 20.19 -58.44 -80.22
N HIS A 61 19.49 -59.55 -80.36
CA HIS A 61 18.62 -60.26 -79.44
C HIS A 61 19.45 -61.09 -78.45
N ILE A 62 19.40 -60.82 -77.13
CA ILE A 62 19.80 -61.81 -76.09
C ILE A 62 18.89 -61.66 -74.87
N THR A 63 18.23 -62.77 -74.56
CA THR A 63 17.45 -63.07 -73.36
C THR A 63 18.27 -62.86 -72.07
N SER A 64 17.73 -62.09 -71.12
CA SER A 64 18.18 -62.09 -69.73
C SER A 64 17.00 -61.88 -68.79
N LYS A 65 16.71 -62.89 -67.97
CA LYS A 65 15.78 -62.81 -66.84
C LYS A 65 16.42 -61.91 -65.77
N CYS A 66 15.89 -60.71 -65.59
CA CYS A 66 16.08 -59.93 -64.38
C CYS A 66 14.69 -59.47 -63.94
N LYS A 67 14.14 -60.12 -62.90
CA LYS A 67 12.96 -59.62 -62.21
C LYS A 67 13.42 -58.45 -61.36
N ASP A 68 13.52 -57.28 -61.98
CA ASP A 68 13.55 -56.04 -61.22
C ASP A 68 12.12 -55.81 -60.73
N ASN A 69 11.97 -55.79 -59.41
CA ASN A 69 10.76 -55.31 -58.77
C ASN A 69 10.60 -53.84 -59.14
N ASP A 70 9.83 -53.61 -60.21
CA ASP A 70 9.40 -52.31 -60.66
C ASP A 70 8.50 -51.72 -59.55
N PHE A 71 9.11 -50.92 -58.68
CA PHE A 71 8.39 -50.15 -57.69
C PHE A 71 7.78 -48.95 -58.42
N ASP A 72 6.66 -49.21 -59.11
CA ASP A 72 5.91 -48.21 -59.85
C ASP A 72 5.27 -47.21 -58.87
N LEU A 73 6.04 -46.17 -58.57
CA LEU A 73 5.61 -44.95 -57.90
C LEU A 73 4.77 -44.14 -58.88
N THR A 74 3.51 -44.53 -58.99
CA THR A 74 2.49 -43.76 -59.69
C THR A 74 2.26 -42.41 -59.02
N GLU A 75 1.99 -41.37 -59.82
CA GLU A 75 1.74 -40.00 -59.32
C GLU A 75 0.69 -39.96 -58.19
N SER A 76 -0.33 -40.84 -58.25
CA SER A 76 -1.35 -40.95 -57.21
C SER A 76 -0.78 -41.40 -55.86
N LYS A 77 0.09 -42.43 -55.82
CA LYS A 77 0.71 -42.89 -54.57
C LYS A 77 1.58 -41.82 -53.94
N LEU A 78 2.29 -41.04 -54.76
CA LEU A 78 3.07 -39.89 -54.27
C LEU A 78 2.16 -38.80 -53.68
N ARG A 79 1.03 -38.49 -54.32
CA ARG A 79 0.04 -37.55 -53.78
C ARG A 79 -0.56 -38.05 -52.46
N ASP A 80 -0.86 -39.35 -52.36
CA ASP A 80 -1.43 -39.95 -51.16
C ASP A 80 -0.44 -39.92 -49.99
N ILE A 81 0.84 -40.26 -50.23
CA ILE A 81 1.89 -40.18 -49.22
C ILE A 81 2.09 -38.73 -48.75
N ILE A 82 2.12 -37.77 -49.68
CA ILE A 82 2.28 -36.35 -49.34
C ILE A 82 1.07 -35.85 -48.56
N GLN A 83 -0.17 -36.16 -48.98
CA GLN A 83 -1.37 -35.77 -48.26
C GLN A 83 -1.40 -36.37 -46.85
N GLN A 84 -1.03 -37.64 -46.71
CA GLN A 84 -1.02 -38.33 -45.44
C GLN A 84 0.03 -37.76 -44.50
N GLU A 85 1.24 -37.50 -44.98
CA GLU A 85 2.31 -36.88 -44.17
C GLU A 85 2.00 -35.43 -43.82
N LEU A 86 1.46 -34.65 -44.76
CA LEU A 86 1.08 -33.26 -44.50
C LEU A 86 -0.06 -33.20 -43.48
N ALA A 87 -1.08 -34.06 -43.61
CA ALA A 87 -2.18 -34.17 -42.66
C ALA A 87 -1.68 -34.61 -41.27
N SER A 88 -0.80 -35.62 -41.21
CA SER A 88 -0.15 -36.06 -39.97
C SER A 88 0.62 -34.91 -39.30
N THR A 89 1.39 -34.16 -40.07
CA THR A 89 2.24 -33.07 -39.56
C THR A 89 1.41 -31.90 -39.07
N ILE A 90 0.39 -31.49 -39.83
CA ILE A 90 -0.55 -30.44 -39.44
C ILE A 90 -1.32 -30.86 -38.19
N GLN A 91 -1.82 -32.10 -38.14
CA GLN A 91 -2.57 -32.60 -36.99
C GLN A 91 -1.71 -32.60 -35.71
N LYS A 92 -0.44 -33.03 -35.80
CA LYS A 92 0.50 -32.98 -34.67
C LYS A 92 0.78 -31.55 -34.23
N LEU A 93 1.06 -30.64 -35.16
CA LEU A 93 1.34 -29.24 -34.86
C LEU A 93 0.13 -28.56 -34.20
N VAL A 94 -1.05 -28.68 -34.81
CA VAL A 94 -2.29 -28.09 -34.31
C VAL A 94 -2.65 -28.67 -32.94
N SER A 95 -2.58 -29.99 -32.77
CA SER A 95 -2.88 -30.62 -31.47
C SER A 95 -1.89 -30.17 -30.39
N SER A 96 -0.60 -30.06 -30.71
CA SER A 96 0.41 -29.56 -29.79
C SER A 96 0.17 -28.11 -29.38
N GLN A 97 -0.15 -27.24 -30.33
CA GLN A 97 -0.44 -25.83 -30.07
C GLN A 97 -1.72 -25.66 -29.27
N LEU A 98 -2.81 -26.38 -29.62
CA LEU A 98 -4.05 -26.37 -28.87
C LEU A 98 -3.87 -26.87 -27.43
N ASN A 99 -3.08 -27.92 -27.22
CA ASN A 99 -2.76 -28.38 -25.86
C ASN A 99 -1.97 -27.33 -25.07
N THR A 100 -1.03 -26.65 -25.72
CA THR A 100 -0.26 -25.56 -25.07
C THR A 100 -1.18 -24.41 -24.67
N ILE A 101 -2.08 -24.01 -25.57
CA ILE A 101 -3.08 -22.96 -25.31
C ILE A 101 -4.02 -23.38 -24.17
N ASN A 102 -4.52 -24.63 -24.17
CA ASN A 102 -5.37 -25.13 -23.10
C ASN A 102 -4.67 -25.11 -21.74
N ASN A 103 -3.38 -25.49 -21.69
CA ASN A 103 -2.60 -25.43 -20.45
C ASN A 103 -2.43 -23.99 -19.96
N GLN A 104 -2.17 -23.04 -20.88
CA GLN A 104 -2.10 -21.62 -20.54
C GLN A 104 -3.43 -21.06 -20.04
N ILE A 105 -4.55 -21.43 -20.69
CA ILE A 105 -5.89 -21.04 -20.26
C ILE A 105 -6.20 -21.61 -18.88
N SER A 106 -5.87 -22.88 -18.62
CA SER A 106 -6.04 -23.48 -17.29
C SER A 106 -5.27 -22.72 -16.21
N GLY A 107 -3.98 -22.43 -16.46
CA GLY A 107 -3.16 -21.66 -15.52
C GLY A 107 -3.67 -20.24 -15.31
N PHE A 108 -4.25 -19.62 -16.35
CA PHE A 108 -4.89 -18.31 -16.23
C PHE A 108 -6.18 -18.37 -15.39
N CYS A 109 -7.02 -19.38 -15.59
CA CYS A 109 -8.21 -19.62 -14.78
C CYS A 109 -7.85 -19.82 -13.30
N GLU A 110 -6.81 -20.61 -13.02
CA GLU A 110 -6.30 -20.80 -11.65
C GLU A 110 -5.82 -19.48 -11.03
N SER A 111 -5.08 -18.68 -11.80
CA SER A 111 -4.58 -17.37 -11.35
C SER A 111 -5.73 -16.40 -11.04
N ILE A 112 -6.76 -16.35 -11.89
CA ILE A 112 -7.96 -15.53 -11.64
C ILE A 112 -8.68 -15.99 -10.38
N ASN A 113 -8.88 -17.30 -10.21
CA ASN A 113 -9.56 -17.83 -9.04
C ASN A 113 -8.80 -17.49 -7.76
N PHE A 114 -7.47 -17.58 -7.78
CA PHE A 114 -6.62 -17.18 -6.67
C PHE A 114 -6.76 -15.67 -6.37
N ILE A 115 -6.69 -14.82 -7.40
CA ILE A 115 -6.84 -13.36 -7.22
C ILE A 115 -8.22 -13.02 -6.67
N ASN A 116 -9.28 -13.64 -7.16
CA ASN A 116 -10.65 -13.44 -6.66
C ASN A 116 -10.77 -13.83 -5.19
N ALA A 117 -10.19 -14.97 -4.79
CA ALA A 117 -10.18 -15.39 -3.38
C ALA A 117 -9.44 -14.37 -2.50
N GLN A 118 -8.26 -13.90 -2.92
CA GLN A 118 -7.51 -12.87 -2.19
C GLN A 118 -8.25 -11.53 -2.15
N TYR A 119 -8.96 -11.18 -3.22
CA TYR A 119 -9.75 -9.95 -3.29
C TYR A 119 -10.92 -9.99 -2.30
N GLU A 120 -11.68 -11.09 -2.25
CA GLU A 120 -12.77 -11.24 -1.29
C GLU A 120 -12.27 -11.27 0.15
N GLU A 121 -11.13 -11.91 0.42
CA GLU A 121 -10.49 -11.89 1.74
C GLU A 121 -10.09 -10.46 2.14
N MET A 122 -9.48 -9.71 1.23
CA MET A 122 -9.06 -8.32 1.48
C MET A 122 -10.27 -7.41 1.70
N LYS A 123 -11.33 -7.58 0.92
CA LYS A 123 -12.59 -6.85 1.07
C LYS A 123 -13.24 -7.11 2.42
N SER A 124 -13.30 -8.37 2.85
CA SER A 124 -13.82 -8.76 4.16
C SER A 124 -13.01 -8.11 5.31
N LYS A 125 -11.67 -8.18 5.24
CA LYS A 125 -10.78 -7.52 6.21
C LYS A 125 -10.98 -6.01 6.24
N LEU A 126 -11.17 -5.37 5.08
CA LEU A 126 -11.38 -3.93 5.00
C LEU A 126 -12.71 -3.53 5.66
N GLU A 127 -13.78 -4.29 5.42
CA GLU A 127 -15.09 -4.06 6.02
C GLU A 127 -15.04 -4.24 7.55
N GLU A 128 -14.41 -5.30 8.04
CA GLU A 128 -14.19 -5.52 9.47
C GLU A 128 -13.44 -4.34 10.12
N LYS A 129 -12.36 -3.88 9.49
CA LYS A 129 -11.58 -2.74 9.98
C LYS A 129 -12.37 -1.44 9.93
N SER A 130 -13.18 -1.21 8.89
CA SER A 130 -14.05 -0.05 8.79
C SER A 130 -15.04 -0.02 9.96
N ASN A 131 -15.71 -1.15 10.21
CA ASN A 131 -16.66 -1.29 11.31
C ASN A 131 -16.00 -1.05 12.68
N MET A 132 -14.78 -1.58 12.87
CA MET A 132 -14.01 -1.36 14.09
C MET A 132 -13.65 0.12 14.28
N VAL A 133 -13.24 0.82 13.21
CA VAL A 133 -12.94 2.26 13.26
C VAL A 133 -14.18 3.06 13.63
N ASP A 134 -15.33 2.75 13.05
CA ASP A 134 -16.59 3.44 13.36
C ASP A 134 -17.03 3.22 14.80
N GLN A 135 -16.86 2.00 15.31
CA GLN A 135 -17.13 1.68 16.71
C GLN A 135 -16.20 2.45 17.66
N LEU A 136 -14.89 2.45 17.39
CA LEU A 136 -13.91 3.19 18.19
C LEU A 136 -14.18 4.70 18.18
N ARG A 137 -14.63 5.26 17.04
CA ARG A 137 -15.04 6.67 16.96
C ARG A 137 -16.22 6.97 17.87
N LYS A 138 -17.27 6.14 17.82
CA LYS A 138 -18.44 6.30 18.69
C LYS A 138 -18.07 6.24 20.17
N GLU A 139 -17.24 5.27 20.56
CA GLU A 139 -16.78 5.14 21.95
C GLU A 139 -15.94 6.34 22.38
N ASN A 140 -15.08 6.85 21.50
CA ASN A 140 -14.28 8.04 21.78
C ASN A 140 -15.14 9.29 22.00
N ASP A 141 -16.18 9.48 21.17
CA ASP A 141 -17.09 10.61 21.29
C ASP A 141 -17.96 10.51 22.55
N GLN A 142 -18.41 9.31 22.91
CA GLN A 142 -19.09 9.06 24.18
C GLN A 142 -18.18 9.38 25.37
N LEU A 143 -16.93 8.91 25.34
CA LEU A 143 -15.97 9.15 26.41
C LEU A 143 -15.67 10.65 26.57
N LYS A 144 -15.46 11.38 25.46
CA LYS A 144 -15.27 12.84 25.48
C LYS A 144 -16.47 13.55 26.09
N THR A 145 -17.68 13.11 25.76
CA THR A 145 -18.91 13.68 26.30
C THR A 145 -18.99 13.45 27.81
N SER A 146 -18.71 12.24 28.29
CA SER A 146 -18.68 11.92 29.71
C SER A 146 -17.61 12.72 30.46
N ILE A 147 -16.41 12.88 29.89
CA ILE A 147 -15.35 13.71 30.48
C ILE A 147 -15.81 15.17 30.61
N LYS A 148 -16.47 15.70 29.57
CA LYS A 148 -16.99 17.07 29.60
C LYS A 148 -18.08 17.24 30.67
N ASP A 149 -18.99 16.27 30.80
CA ASP A 149 -20.01 16.27 31.85
C ASP A 149 -19.38 16.23 33.24
N PHE A 150 -18.44 15.31 33.47
CA PHE A 150 -17.75 15.21 34.76
C PHE A 150 -16.95 16.47 35.09
N ALA A 151 -16.26 17.07 34.12
CA ALA A 151 -15.56 18.34 34.32
C ALA A 151 -16.53 19.47 34.70
N SER A 152 -17.69 19.55 34.03
CA SER A 152 -18.72 20.53 34.38
C SER A 152 -19.28 20.32 35.79
N ARG A 153 -19.56 19.07 36.16
CA ARG A 153 -20.06 18.71 37.49
C ARG A 153 -19.04 19.00 38.58
N LEU A 154 -17.77 18.68 38.33
CA LEU A 154 -16.67 18.98 39.23
C LEU A 154 -16.52 20.49 39.43
N ASN A 155 -16.55 21.27 38.36
CA ASN A 155 -16.54 22.73 38.45
C ASN A 155 -17.72 23.27 39.27
N ASN A 156 -18.93 22.74 39.07
CA ASN A 156 -20.09 23.14 39.86
C ASN A 156 -19.90 22.84 41.35
N VAL A 157 -19.35 21.67 41.68
CA VAL A 157 -19.04 21.30 43.07
C VAL A 157 -17.98 22.23 43.65
N GLU A 158 -16.91 22.55 42.91
CA GLU A 158 -15.86 23.46 43.37
C GLU A 158 -16.39 24.88 43.63
N VAL A 159 -17.25 25.38 42.75
CA VAL A 159 -17.91 26.68 42.93
C VAL A 159 -18.80 26.65 44.17
N HIS A 160 -19.65 25.63 44.32
CA HIS A 160 -20.54 25.49 45.48
C HIS A 160 -19.77 25.34 46.80
N MET A 161 -18.62 24.66 46.79
CA MET A 161 -17.75 24.55 47.97
C MET A 161 -17.11 25.87 48.39
N ARG A 162 -17.09 26.88 47.51
CA ARG A 162 -16.53 28.22 47.77
C ARG A 162 -17.59 29.32 47.71
N GLU A 163 -18.86 28.98 47.58
CA GLU A 163 -19.94 29.96 47.44
C GLU A 163 -20.06 30.87 48.66
N SER A 164 -19.79 30.32 49.85
CA SER A 164 -19.74 31.07 51.11
C SER A 164 -18.34 31.56 51.48
N ASN A 165 -17.36 31.43 50.57
CA ASN A 165 -16.00 31.91 50.80
C ASN A 165 -15.91 33.38 50.40
N ILE A 166 -15.58 34.22 51.37
CA ILE A 166 -15.32 35.65 51.11
C ILE A 166 -13.82 35.86 51.07
N GLU A 167 -13.34 36.53 50.03
CA GLU A 167 -11.95 36.94 49.85
C GLU A 167 -11.79 38.43 50.20
N ILE A 168 -10.97 38.72 51.20
CA ILE A 168 -10.65 40.10 51.61
C ILE A 168 -9.19 40.39 51.30
N ASN A 169 -8.96 41.29 50.36
CA ASN A 169 -7.65 41.81 49.99
C ASN A 169 -7.36 43.12 50.72
N GLY A 170 -6.09 43.50 50.86
CA GLY A 170 -5.77 44.80 51.47
C GLY A 170 -5.40 44.77 52.95
N ILE A 171 -5.46 43.61 53.61
CA ILE A 171 -5.33 43.54 55.07
C ILE A 171 -3.84 43.38 55.45
N PRO A 172 -3.24 44.33 56.21
CA PRO A 172 -1.88 44.22 56.72
C PRO A 172 -1.70 42.98 57.60
N GLU A 173 -0.52 42.37 57.57
CA GLU A 173 -0.18 41.18 58.34
C GLU A 173 0.51 41.55 59.66
N ASN A 174 0.01 41.02 60.78
CA ASN A 174 0.64 41.17 62.10
C ASN A 174 0.97 39.80 62.72
N ARG A 175 2.11 39.70 63.41
CA ARG A 175 2.61 38.43 63.99
C ARG A 175 1.67 37.80 65.03
N SER A 176 0.82 38.60 65.67
CA SER A 176 -0.11 38.18 66.72
C SER A 176 -1.53 38.65 66.40
N GLU A 177 -1.98 38.40 65.17
CA GLU A 177 -3.32 38.79 64.73
C GLU A 177 -4.38 37.74 65.05
N ASN A 178 -5.61 38.21 65.25
CA ASN A 178 -6.79 37.38 65.25
C ASN A 178 -7.63 37.77 64.03
N LEU A 179 -7.65 36.87 63.03
CA LEU A 179 -8.32 37.11 61.76
C LEU A 179 -9.84 37.22 61.92
N ALA A 180 -10.44 36.42 62.80
CA ALA A 180 -11.87 36.47 63.06
C ALA A 180 -12.28 37.84 63.64
N ASN A 181 -11.51 38.38 64.60
CA ASN A 181 -11.76 39.71 65.14
C ASN A 181 -11.62 40.81 64.07
N THR A 182 -10.69 40.65 63.13
CA THR A 182 -10.52 41.58 62.01
C THR A 182 -11.73 41.57 61.09
N VAL A 183 -12.29 40.40 60.78
CA VAL A 183 -13.54 40.26 60.00
C VAL A 183 -14.71 40.90 60.73
N VAL A 184 -14.88 40.64 62.02
CA VAL A 184 -15.94 41.24 62.83
C VAL A 184 -15.86 42.77 62.81
N GLN A 185 -14.67 43.35 62.96
CA GLN A 185 -14.48 44.80 62.88
C GLN A 185 -14.83 45.35 61.49
N LEU A 186 -14.43 44.67 60.42
CA LEU A 186 -14.79 45.06 59.05
C LEU A 186 -16.30 44.99 58.82
N SER A 187 -16.95 43.96 59.34
CA SER A 187 -18.40 43.74 59.24
C SER A 187 -19.20 44.90 59.87
N GLN A 188 -18.71 45.43 60.99
CA GLN A 188 -19.31 46.58 61.68
C GLN A 188 -19.18 47.86 60.85
N ILE A 189 -18.04 48.08 60.18
CA ILE A 189 -17.81 49.25 59.34
C ILE A 189 -18.77 49.29 58.14
N ILE A 190 -19.09 48.13 57.57
CA ILE A 190 -19.99 48.01 56.41
C ILE A 190 -21.47 47.88 56.80
N ASN A 191 -21.83 48.10 58.06
CA ASN A 191 -23.20 47.94 58.61
C ASN A 191 -23.80 46.53 58.38
N CYS A 192 -22.97 45.50 58.32
CA CYS A 192 -23.40 44.10 58.28
C CYS A 192 -22.82 43.40 59.50
N PRO A 193 -23.42 43.53 60.70
CA PRO A 193 -22.85 43.01 61.93
C PRO A 193 -22.74 41.49 61.88
N MET A 194 -21.52 40.98 62.03
CA MET A 194 -21.25 39.55 62.13
C MET A 194 -20.64 39.21 63.49
N THR A 195 -20.91 38.00 63.95
CA THR A 195 -20.39 37.40 65.18
C THR A 195 -19.30 36.39 64.86
N THR A 196 -18.44 36.10 65.84
CA THR A 196 -17.36 35.13 65.67
C THR A 196 -17.88 33.71 65.41
N ASP A 197 -19.08 33.37 65.90
CA ASP A 197 -19.69 32.05 65.71
C ASP A 197 -20.18 31.81 64.27
N GLU A 198 -20.47 32.89 63.54
CA GLU A 198 -20.76 32.85 62.10
C GLU A 198 -19.49 32.63 61.28
N ILE A 199 -18.30 32.72 61.92
CA ILE A 199 -16.98 32.52 61.32
C ILE A 199 -16.50 31.08 61.47
N LEU A 200 -16.67 30.24 60.44
CA LEU A 200 -16.24 28.84 60.51
C LEU A 200 -14.71 28.70 60.47
N HIS A 201 -14.07 29.39 59.52
CA HIS A 201 -12.62 29.37 59.35
C HIS A 201 -12.15 30.67 58.74
N ALA A 202 -10.94 31.11 59.09
CA ALA A 202 -10.34 32.33 58.57
C ALA A 202 -8.83 32.11 58.42
N ASN A 203 -8.30 32.20 57.20
CA ASN A 203 -6.88 31.98 56.92
C ASN A 203 -6.31 32.99 55.91
N ARG A 204 -5.01 33.29 56.06
CA ARG A 204 -4.26 34.03 55.04
C ARG A 204 -3.97 33.11 53.86
N VAL A 205 -4.25 33.59 52.66
CA VAL A 205 -3.86 32.93 51.40
C VAL A 205 -2.85 33.82 50.68
N ALA A 206 -1.83 33.18 50.10
CA ALA A 206 -0.82 33.88 49.32
C ALA A 206 -1.45 34.45 48.05
N LEU A 207 -1.20 35.73 47.78
CA LEU A 207 -1.65 36.36 46.54
C LEU A 207 -0.88 35.77 45.36
N THR A 208 -1.60 35.14 44.43
CA THR A 208 -0.99 34.49 43.27
C THR A 208 -0.64 35.57 42.23
N GLY A 209 0.66 35.85 42.02
CA GLY A 209 1.12 36.71 40.91
C GLY A 209 1.66 38.11 41.25
N MET A 210 1.72 38.54 42.52
CA MET A 210 2.31 39.85 42.90
C MET A 210 3.61 39.72 43.72
N ARG A 211 4.51 40.71 43.57
CA ARG A 211 5.83 40.75 44.23
C ARG A 211 5.67 40.84 45.76
N LYS A 212 6.45 40.04 46.48
CA LYS A 212 6.43 39.77 47.93
C LYS A 212 6.59 40.96 48.90
N ASN A 213 6.50 42.21 48.44
CA ASN A 213 7.00 43.36 49.20
C ASN A 213 5.93 44.23 49.87
N HIS A 214 4.65 43.94 49.69
CA HIS A 214 3.58 44.49 50.52
C HIS A 214 2.60 43.35 50.79
N ALA A 215 2.61 42.82 52.02
CA ALA A 215 1.78 41.70 52.43
C ALA A 215 0.29 42.10 52.41
N LEU A 216 -0.30 42.06 51.23
CA LEU A 216 -1.74 42.07 50.98
C LEU A 216 -2.14 40.61 51.01
N SER A 217 -2.46 40.11 52.20
CA SER A 217 -2.85 38.72 52.36
C SER A 217 -4.36 38.61 52.26
N LEU A 218 -4.78 37.62 51.49
CA LEU A 218 -6.15 37.32 51.15
C LEU A 218 -6.77 36.56 52.33
N LEU A 219 -7.77 37.13 52.99
CA LEU A 219 -8.50 36.40 54.02
C LEU A 219 -9.63 35.63 53.35
N SER A 220 -9.57 34.29 53.35
CA SER A 220 -10.68 33.44 52.94
C SER A 220 -11.44 32.98 54.18
N TYR A 221 -12.75 33.23 54.23
CA TYR A 221 -13.59 32.79 55.34
C TYR A 221 -14.87 32.09 54.86
N VAL A 222 -15.24 30.98 55.51
CA VAL A 222 -16.45 30.19 55.23
C VAL A 222 -17.58 30.61 56.17
N ALA A 223 -18.60 31.31 55.67
CA ALA A 223 -19.80 31.65 56.45
C ALA A 223 -20.77 30.47 56.55
N LEU A 224 -21.28 30.17 57.75
CA LEU A 224 -22.51 29.36 57.87
C LEU A 224 -23.65 30.18 57.27
N GLY A 225 -24.35 29.60 56.30
CA GLY A 225 -25.31 30.27 55.42
C GLY A 225 -26.12 31.38 56.10
N ILE A 226 -25.92 32.60 55.62
CA ILE A 226 -26.81 33.72 55.91
C ILE A 226 -28.15 33.37 55.27
N VAL A 227 -29.06 32.80 56.06
CA VAL A 227 -30.49 32.81 55.71
C VAL A 227 -30.91 34.27 55.81
N MET A 228 -30.90 34.97 54.67
CA MET A 228 -31.48 36.30 54.59
C MET A 228 -32.96 36.20 55.01
N PRO A 229 -33.41 36.93 56.05
CA PRO A 229 -34.83 37.06 56.31
C PRO A 229 -35.45 37.84 55.14
N SER A 230 -36.51 37.29 54.56
CA SER A 230 -37.37 37.97 53.58
C SER A 230 -38.20 39.07 54.24
#